data_AF-A0A9X2NI54-F1
#
_entry.id   AF-A0A9X2NI54-F1
#
_cell.length_a   1.000
_cell.length_b   1.000
_cell.length_c   1.000
_cell.angle_alpha   90.00
_cell.angle_beta   90.00
_cell.angle_gamma   90.00
#
_symmetry.space_group_name_H-M   'P 1'
#
loop_
_entity.id
_entity.type
_entity.pdbx_description
1 polymer ?
#
loop_
_entity_poly.entity_id
_entity_poly.type
_entity_poly.pdbx_seq_one_letter_code
_entity_poly.pdbx_strand_id
1 'polypeptide(L)'
;MFVTGGINALRHAEGHAKAAEPFLNGAFDKVGDVVPEQVPRDPVTLVRIDAAVKISAGLALATGKAPRLAAGLLLGSLVPTTLAAHSFWTIKDPEEKQKQQIQFFKNASMAGGLLLAVSDTHGKPSAAWRAKHAAKDVGRSAERLSRRGQKRAKKLAKRAEKALPN
;
A
#
# COMPACT_ATOMS: atom_id res chain seq x y z
N MET A 1 -15.92 1.90 12.62
CA MET A 1 -15.82 0.51 12.10
C MET A 1 -14.40 -0.05 12.27
N PHE A 2 -13.35 0.56 11.72
CA PHE A 2 -11.98 0.02 11.83
C PHE A 2 -11.44 -0.04 13.26
N VAL A 3 -11.48 1.06 14.02
CA VAL A 3 -10.94 1.09 15.40
C VAL A 3 -11.73 0.14 16.31
N THR A 4 -13.06 0.26 16.31
CA THR A 4 -13.92 -0.59 17.15
C THR A 4 -13.86 -2.06 16.75
N GLY A 5 -13.88 -2.37 15.45
CA GLY A 5 -13.74 -3.73 14.93
C GLY A 5 -12.36 -4.33 15.19
N GLY A 6 -11.29 -3.54 15.11
CA GLY A 6 -9.94 -3.96 15.46
C GLY A 6 -9.80 -4.26 16.95
N ILE A 7 -10.38 -3.44 17.83
CA ILE A 7 -10.41 -3.72 19.28
C ILE A 7 -11.15 -5.03 19.56
N ASN A 8 -12.30 -5.25 18.92
CA ASN A 8 -13.05 -6.49 19.05
C ASN A 8 -12.23 -7.70 18.58
N ALA A 9 -11.58 -7.58 17.41
CA ALA A 9 -10.72 -8.63 16.87
C ALA A 9 -9.53 -8.96 17.78
N LEU A 10 -8.94 -7.95 18.43
CA LEU A 10 -7.85 -8.14 19.38
C LEU A 10 -8.32 -8.86 20.66
N ARG A 11 -9.49 -8.48 21.18
CA ARG A 11 -10.08 -9.08 22.38
C ARG A 11 -10.55 -10.51 22.16
N HIS A 12 -10.95 -10.86 20.94
CA HIS A 12 -11.55 -12.15 20.60
C HIS A 12 -10.76 -12.87 19.50
N ALA A 13 -9.43 -12.73 19.54
CA ALA A 13 -8.54 -13.16 18.47
C ALA A 13 -8.70 -14.64 18.10
N GLU A 14 -8.89 -15.51 19.09
CA GLU A 14 -9.07 -16.96 18.88
C GLU A 14 -10.35 -17.29 18.10
N GLY A 15 -11.46 -16.65 18.45
CA GLY A 15 -12.74 -16.85 17.74
C GLY A 15 -12.67 -16.36 16.30
N HIS A 16 -12.03 -15.21 16.09
CA HIS A 16 -11.79 -14.66 14.75
C HIS A 16 -10.80 -15.50 13.94
N ALA A 17 -9.76 -16.05 14.58
CA ALA A 17 -8.78 -16.93 13.95
C ALA A 17 -9.44 -18.22 13.46
N LYS A 18 -10.24 -18.86 14.30
CA LYS A 18 -11.00 -20.07 13.94
C LYS A 18 -11.96 -19.84 12.77
N ALA A 19 -12.60 -18.67 12.73
CA ALA A 19 -13.46 -18.31 11.60
C ALA A 19 -12.68 -18.03 10.31
N ALA A 20 -11.43 -17.55 10.42
CA ALA A 20 -10.58 -17.22 9.29
C ALA A 20 -9.76 -18.41 8.75
N GLU A 21 -9.56 -19.47 9.54
CA GLU A 21 -8.75 -20.65 9.20
C GLU A 21 -9.01 -21.21 7.79
N PRO A 22 -10.25 -21.50 7.36
CA PRO A 22 -10.49 -22.08 6.04
C PRO A 22 -10.02 -21.17 4.90
N PHE A 23 -10.20 -19.86 5.08
CA PHE A 23 -9.76 -18.87 4.11
C PHE A 23 -8.24 -18.69 4.12
N LEU A 24 -7.62 -18.63 5.31
CA LEU A 24 -6.18 -18.47 5.47
C LEU A 24 -5.43 -19.66 4.88
N ASN A 25 -5.88 -20.88 5.16
CA ASN A 25 -5.29 -22.09 4.57
C ASN A 25 -5.43 -22.07 3.05
N GLY A 26 -6.63 -21.83 2.52
CA GLY A 26 -6.84 -21.75 1.07
C GLY A 26 -6.08 -20.60 0.39
N ALA A 27 -5.76 -19.52 1.11
CA ALA A 27 -4.89 -18.46 0.63
C ALA A 27 -3.42 -18.91 0.60
N PHE A 28 -2.91 -19.48 1.70
CA PHE A 28 -1.54 -20.00 1.76
C PHE A 28 -1.28 -21.15 0.79
N ASP A 29 -2.28 -21.97 0.48
CA ASP A 29 -2.14 -23.02 -0.53
C ASP A 29 -1.94 -22.44 -1.94
N LYS A 30 -2.51 -21.27 -2.22
CA LYS A 30 -2.44 -20.63 -3.55
C LYS A 30 -1.23 -19.72 -3.72
N VAL A 31 -0.77 -19.09 -2.65
CA VAL A 31 0.30 -18.08 -2.69
C VAL A 31 1.48 -18.39 -1.78
N GLY A 32 1.50 -19.55 -1.13
CA GLY A 32 2.53 -19.94 -0.16
C GLY A 32 3.95 -19.90 -0.72
N ASP A 33 4.12 -20.24 -2.00
CA ASP A 33 5.42 -20.25 -2.69
C ASP A 33 5.96 -18.84 -2.98
N VAL A 34 5.08 -17.82 -3.03
CA VAL A 34 5.45 -16.41 -3.25
C VAL A 34 5.45 -15.59 -1.97
N VAL A 35 4.91 -16.14 -0.88
CA VAL A 35 4.87 -15.50 0.42
C VAL A 35 6.19 -15.77 1.14
N PRO A 36 6.93 -14.74 1.57
CA PRO A 36 8.19 -14.93 2.29
C PRO A 36 8.00 -15.78 3.54
N GLU A 37 8.97 -16.64 3.87
CA GLU A 37 8.92 -17.51 5.06
C GLU A 37 8.76 -16.73 6.38
N GLN A 38 9.13 -15.45 6.39
CA GLN A 38 9.00 -14.58 7.55
C GLN A 38 7.55 -14.19 7.87
N VAL A 39 6.60 -14.44 6.96
CA VAL A 39 5.19 -14.14 7.19
C VAL A 39 4.60 -15.20 8.14
N PRO A 40 4.04 -14.79 9.30
CA PRO A 40 3.42 -15.74 10.23
C PRO A 40 2.29 -16.51 9.56
N ARG A 41 2.27 -17.84 9.74
CA ARG A 41 1.16 -18.70 9.28
C ARG A 41 0.12 -18.98 10.35
N ASP A 42 0.41 -18.60 11.59
CA ASP A 42 -0.52 -18.74 12.71
C ASP A 42 -1.74 -17.80 12.54
N PRO A 43 -2.97 -18.34 12.45
CA PRO A 43 -4.19 -17.54 12.30
C PRO A 43 -4.40 -16.50 13.40
N VAL A 44 -4.07 -16.82 14.66
CA VAL A 44 -4.24 -15.89 15.78
C VAL A 44 -3.32 -14.68 15.64
N THR A 45 -2.06 -14.93 15.28
CA THR A 45 -1.08 -13.88 15.02
C THR A 45 -1.50 -12.97 13.86
N LEU A 46 -2.00 -13.55 12.78
CA LEU A 46 -2.50 -12.77 11.62
C LEU A 46 -3.69 -11.89 12.00
N VAL A 47 -4.64 -12.41 12.78
CA VAL A 47 -5.77 -11.63 13.28
C VAL A 47 -5.31 -10.49 14.18
N ARG A 48 -4.31 -10.72 15.05
CA ARG A 48 -3.73 -9.66 15.91
C ARG A 48 -3.03 -8.58 15.08
N ILE A 49 -2.30 -8.96 14.04
CA ILE A 49 -1.65 -8.01 13.11
C ILE A 49 -2.72 -7.17 12.40
N ASP A 50 -3.74 -7.81 11.83
CA ASP A 50 -4.84 -7.13 11.16
C ASP A 50 -5.59 -6.17 12.10
N ALA A 51 -5.84 -6.59 13.34
CA ALA A 51 -6.42 -5.77 14.38
C ALA A 51 -5.56 -4.53 14.70
N ALA A 52 -4.24 -4.72 14.87
CA ALA A 52 -3.30 -3.63 15.13
C ALA A 52 -3.26 -2.63 13.97
N VAL A 53 -3.26 -3.10 12.73
CA VAL A 53 -3.36 -2.26 11.53
C VAL A 53 -4.66 -1.46 11.53
N LYS A 54 -5.81 -2.11 11.76
CA LYS A 54 -7.12 -1.44 11.79
C LYS A 54 -7.20 -0.34 12.85
N ILE A 55 -6.65 -0.57 14.03
CA ILE A 55 -6.63 0.42 15.12
C ILE A 55 -5.69 1.56 14.77
N SER A 56 -4.43 1.26 14.48
CA SER A 56 -3.40 2.28 14.22
C SER A 56 -3.71 3.12 12.99
N ALA A 57 -4.04 2.49 11.86
CA ALA A 57 -4.39 3.18 10.63
C ALA A 57 -5.75 3.90 10.75
N GLY A 58 -6.72 3.33 11.48
CA GLY A 58 -7.98 4.00 11.79
C GLY A 58 -7.79 5.30 12.55
N LEU A 59 -6.94 5.29 13.60
CA LEU A 59 -6.60 6.50 14.36
C LEU A 59 -5.76 7.48 13.55
N ALA A 60 -4.80 6.99 12.76
CA ALA A 60 -3.97 7.82 11.89
C ALA A 60 -4.83 8.55 10.83
N LEU A 61 -5.77 7.84 10.21
CA LEU A 61 -6.72 8.42 9.26
C LEU A 61 -7.63 9.45 9.94
N ALA A 62 -8.19 9.12 11.11
CA ALA A 62 -9.06 10.03 11.86
C ALA A 62 -8.35 11.31 12.33
N THR A 63 -7.06 11.21 12.67
CA THR A 63 -6.24 12.35 13.10
C THR A 63 -5.56 13.08 11.95
N GLY A 64 -5.76 12.65 10.69
CA GLY A 64 -5.11 13.24 9.52
C GLY A 64 -3.60 13.00 9.45
N LYS A 65 -3.06 12.04 10.21
CA LYS A 65 -1.64 11.67 10.19
C LYS A 65 -1.38 10.66 9.07
N ALA A 66 -0.62 11.07 8.07
CA ALA A 66 -0.32 10.26 6.89
C ALA A 66 -1.56 9.58 6.27
N PRO A 67 -2.63 10.35 5.96
CA PRO A 67 -3.97 9.82 5.66
C PRO A 67 -3.97 8.87 4.46
N ARG A 68 -3.08 9.09 3.49
CA ARG A 68 -2.94 8.23 2.30
C ARG A 68 -2.40 6.85 2.64
N LEU A 69 -1.39 6.79 3.51
CA LEU A 69 -0.81 5.52 3.96
C LEU A 69 -1.80 4.79 4.86
N ALA A 70 -2.43 5.51 5.79
CA ALA A 70 -3.46 4.97 6.66
C ALA A 70 -4.64 4.39 5.84
N ALA A 71 -5.14 5.13 4.87
CA ALA A 71 -6.22 4.67 3.99
C ALA A 71 -5.78 3.47 3.14
N GLY A 72 -4.55 3.46 2.63
CA GLY A 72 -4.00 2.34 1.87
C GLY A 72 -3.89 1.06 2.71
N LEU A 73 -3.43 1.17 3.96
CA LEU A 73 -3.36 0.05 4.90
C LEU A 73 -4.75 -0.49 5.25
N LEU A 74 -5.71 0.41 5.55
CA LEU A 74 -7.09 0.01 5.82
C LEU A 74 -7.73 -0.67 4.62
N LEU A 75 -7.47 -0.19 3.41
CA LEU A 75 -7.98 -0.79 2.18
C LEU A 75 -7.37 -2.17 1.93
N GLY A 76 -6.04 -2.30 2.11
CA GLY A 76 -5.32 -3.57 2.00
C GLY A 76 -5.79 -4.63 2.99
N SER A 77 -6.25 -4.23 4.18
CA SER A 77 -6.88 -5.10 5.17
C SER A 77 -8.36 -5.40 4.85
N LEU A 78 -9.13 -4.38 4.45
CA LEU A 78 -10.57 -4.47 4.24
C LEU A 78 -10.95 -5.40 3.09
N VAL A 79 -10.24 -5.34 1.97
CA VAL A 79 -10.55 -6.14 0.77
C VAL A 79 -10.47 -7.65 1.04
N PRO A 80 -9.34 -8.22 1.48
CA PRO A 80 -9.25 -9.66 1.73
C PRO A 80 -10.20 -10.11 2.85
N THR A 81 -10.35 -9.32 3.92
CA THR A 81 -11.27 -9.68 5.01
C THR A 81 -12.74 -9.65 4.58
N THR A 82 -13.11 -8.78 3.65
CA THR A 82 -14.47 -8.76 3.08
C THR A 82 -14.72 -9.97 2.18
N LEU A 83 -13.75 -10.34 1.34
CA LEU A 83 -13.87 -11.53 0.50
C LEU A 83 -13.94 -12.81 1.32
N ALA A 84 -13.22 -12.87 2.44
CA ALA A 84 -13.24 -14.01 3.37
C ALA A 84 -14.58 -14.11 4.13
N ALA A 85 -15.08 -13.00 4.66
CA ALA A 85 -16.20 -13.01 5.60
C ALA A 85 -17.58 -12.81 4.94
N HIS A 86 -17.65 -12.18 3.77
CA HIS A 86 -18.90 -11.71 3.16
C HIS A 86 -19.03 -12.10 1.69
N SER A 87 -18.59 -13.31 1.33
CA SER A 87 -18.75 -13.89 -0.01
C SER A 87 -20.19 -14.33 -0.29
N PHE A 88 -21.12 -13.37 -0.40
CA PHE A 88 -22.56 -13.65 -0.52
C PHE A 88 -22.92 -14.57 -1.71
N TRP A 89 -22.07 -14.63 -2.75
CA TRP A 89 -22.26 -15.51 -3.91
C TRP A 89 -22.12 -17.00 -3.59
N THR A 90 -21.53 -17.36 -2.43
CA THR A 90 -21.42 -18.76 -1.98
C THR A 90 -22.58 -19.19 -1.07
N ILE A 91 -23.46 -18.27 -0.68
CA ILE A 91 -24.56 -18.53 0.25
C ILE A 91 -25.81 -18.98 -0.51
N LYS A 92 -26.36 -20.13 -0.10
CA LYS A 92 -27.56 -20.74 -0.71
C LYS A 92 -28.86 -20.22 -0.11
N ASP A 93 -28.88 -19.97 1.20
CA ASP A 93 -30.05 -19.46 1.90
C ASP A 93 -30.35 -18.01 1.49
N PRO A 94 -31.57 -17.70 1.01
CA PRO A 94 -31.90 -16.36 0.52
C PRO A 94 -31.80 -15.25 1.59
N GLU A 95 -32.22 -15.52 2.83
CA GLU A 95 -32.20 -14.51 3.89
C GLU A 95 -30.77 -14.21 4.34
N GLU A 96 -29.96 -15.23 4.54
CA GLU A 96 -28.56 -15.09 4.90
C GLU A 96 -27.77 -14.43 3.76
N LYS A 97 -28.07 -14.78 2.50
CA LYS A 97 -27.47 -14.12 1.34
C LYS A 97 -27.74 -12.61 1.34
N GLN A 98 -28.97 -12.17 1.64
CA GLN A 98 -29.30 -10.75 1.74
C GLN A 98 -28.50 -10.06 2.86
N LYS A 99 -28.39 -10.68 4.03
CA LYS A 99 -27.56 -10.15 5.13
C LYS A 99 -26.10 -9.99 4.73
N GLN A 100 -25.52 -10.99 4.06
CA GLN A 100 -24.14 -10.94 3.57
C GLN A 100 -23.94 -9.90 2.47
N GLN A 101 -24.92 -9.71 1.58
CA GLN A 101 -24.88 -8.64 0.58
C GLN A 101 -24.82 -7.25 1.22
N ILE A 102 -25.62 -6.99 2.25
CA ILE A 102 -25.61 -5.72 2.98
C ILE A 102 -24.22 -5.45 3.56
N GLN A 103 -23.60 -6.46 4.20
CA GLN A 103 -22.25 -6.30 4.76
C GLN A 103 -21.19 -6.08 3.68
N PHE A 104 -21.28 -6.82 2.56
CA PHE A 104 -20.40 -6.65 1.42
C PHE A 104 -20.48 -5.24 0.84
N PHE A 105 -21.69 -4.74 0.56
CA PHE A 105 -21.87 -3.40 -0.02
C PHE A 105 -21.50 -2.28 0.94
N LYS A 106 -21.70 -2.47 2.25
CA LYS A 106 -21.15 -1.56 3.27
C LYS A 106 -19.63 -1.50 3.19
N ASN A 107 -18.95 -2.64 3.05
CA ASN A 107 -17.50 -2.67 2.92
C ASN A 107 -17.04 -2.09 1.58
N ALA A 108 -17.78 -2.30 0.50
CA ALA A 108 -17.51 -1.70 -0.80
C ALA A 108 -17.63 -0.17 -0.77
N SER A 109 -18.63 0.39 -0.11
CA SER A 109 -18.77 1.84 0.03
C SER A 109 -17.63 2.44 0.86
N MET A 110 -17.20 1.77 1.93
CA MET A 110 -16.02 2.15 2.70
C MET A 110 -14.74 2.07 1.86
N ALA A 111 -14.57 1.02 1.05
CA ALA A 111 -13.43 0.92 0.13
C ALA A 111 -13.40 2.08 -0.87
N GLY A 112 -14.55 2.49 -1.40
CA GLY A 112 -14.68 3.69 -2.24
C GLY A 112 -14.18 4.97 -1.54
N GLY A 113 -14.60 5.20 -0.29
CA GLY A 113 -14.12 6.33 0.52
C GLY A 113 -12.61 6.27 0.80
N LEU A 114 -12.08 5.08 1.08
CA LEU A 114 -10.64 4.89 1.29
C LEU A 114 -9.82 5.13 0.01
N LEU A 115 -10.30 4.70 -1.17
CA LEU A 115 -9.65 4.97 -2.45
C LEU A 115 -9.52 6.48 -2.73
N LEU A 116 -10.56 7.25 -2.41
CA LEU A 116 -10.50 8.70 -2.49
C LEU A 116 -9.43 9.25 -1.53
N ALA A 117 -9.39 8.79 -0.28
CA ALA A 117 -8.38 9.23 0.69
C ALA A 117 -6.94 8.84 0.30
N VAL A 118 -6.73 7.72 -0.40
CA VAL A 118 -5.41 7.30 -0.93
C VAL A 118 -4.94 8.25 -2.04
N SER A 119 -5.85 8.68 -2.91
CA SER A 119 -5.54 9.52 -4.07
C SER A 119 -5.41 11.01 -3.70
N ASP A 120 -6.05 11.45 -2.62
CA ASP A 120 -6.03 12.84 -2.17
C ASP A 120 -4.61 13.31 -1.76
N THR A 121 -4.15 14.40 -2.39
CA THR A 121 -2.84 15.01 -2.12
C THR A 121 -2.92 16.35 -1.38
N HIS A 122 -4.11 16.82 -1.03
CA HIS A 122 -4.34 18.11 -0.35
C HIS A 122 -3.59 19.28 -1.03
N GLY A 123 -3.56 19.30 -2.37
CA GLY A 123 -2.85 20.31 -3.15
C GLY A 123 -1.31 20.19 -3.15
N LYS A 124 -0.72 19.24 -2.42
CA LYS A 124 0.73 19.01 -2.42
C LYS A 124 1.12 18.09 -3.58
N PRO A 125 2.26 18.30 -4.26
CA PRO A 125 2.73 17.37 -5.27
C PRO A 125 2.97 15.99 -4.67
N SER A 126 2.56 14.94 -5.39
CA SER A 126 2.71 13.55 -4.93
C SER A 126 4.19 13.17 -4.73
N ALA A 127 4.45 12.16 -3.89
CA ALA A 127 5.82 11.68 -3.67
C ALA A 127 6.49 11.24 -4.99
N ALA A 128 5.75 10.58 -5.87
CA ALA A 128 6.22 10.20 -7.21
C ALA A 128 6.57 11.43 -8.07
N TRP A 129 5.74 12.49 -8.03
CA TRP A 129 6.04 13.74 -8.71
C TRP A 129 7.34 14.35 -8.19
N ARG A 130 7.54 14.39 -6.87
CA ARG A 130 8.76 14.94 -6.26
C ARG A 130 10.00 14.12 -6.62
N ALA A 131 9.90 12.79 -6.59
CA ALA A 131 10.99 11.90 -6.99
C ALA A 131 11.38 12.10 -8.46
N LYS A 132 10.38 12.21 -9.36
CA LYS A 132 10.61 12.48 -10.79
C LYS A 132 11.26 13.84 -11.03
N HIS A 133 10.86 14.87 -10.28
CA HIS A 133 11.46 16.20 -10.39
C HIS A 133 12.89 16.22 -9.88
N ALA A 134 13.16 15.60 -8.73
CA ALA A 134 14.52 15.46 -8.22
C ALA A 134 15.44 14.73 -9.22
N ALA A 135 14.98 13.61 -9.78
CA ALA A 135 15.74 12.88 -10.81
C ALA A 135 15.99 13.73 -12.07
N LYS A 136 15.00 14.50 -12.50
CA LYS A 136 15.11 15.43 -13.64
C LYS A 136 16.15 16.52 -13.39
N ASP A 137 16.17 17.08 -12.18
CA ASP A 137 17.12 18.14 -11.82
C ASP A 137 18.55 17.61 -11.68
N VAL A 138 18.71 16.39 -11.18
CA VAL A 138 20.01 15.66 -11.19
C VAL A 138 20.46 15.44 -12.63
N GLY A 139 19.60 14.92 -13.51
CA GLY A 139 19.92 14.71 -14.93
C GLY A 139 20.35 15.99 -15.64
N ARG A 140 19.64 17.11 -15.41
CA ARG A 140 20.00 18.44 -15.95
C ARG A 140 21.35 18.96 -15.42
N SER A 141 21.68 18.63 -14.17
CA SER A 141 22.95 19.03 -13.57
C SER A 141 24.11 18.22 -14.16
N ALA A 142 23.92 16.91 -14.32
CA ALA A 142 24.87 16.02 -14.99
C ALA A 142 25.10 16.42 -16.45
N GLU A 143 24.05 16.74 -17.22
CA GLU A 143 24.16 17.20 -18.60
C GLU A 143 24.98 18.50 -18.69
N ARG A 144 24.72 19.46 -17.79
CA ARG A 144 25.46 20.73 -17.74
C ARG A 144 26.93 20.53 -17.40
N LEU A 145 27.25 19.63 -16.46
CA LEU A 145 28.62 19.24 -16.12
C LEU A 145 29.33 18.61 -17.32
N SER A 146 28.71 17.64 -17.99
CA SER A 146 29.25 16.98 -19.18
C SER A 146 29.54 17.98 -20.30
N ARG A 147 28.59 18.88 -20.62
CA ARG A 147 28.78 19.92 -21.64
C ARG A 147 29.92 20.90 -21.29
N ARG A 148 30.08 21.26 -20.00
CA ARG A 148 31.22 22.08 -19.55
C ARG A 148 32.55 21.33 -19.67
N GLY A 149 32.58 20.05 -19.31
CA GLY A 149 33.73 19.18 -19.48
C GLY A 149 34.17 19.09 -20.94
N GLN A 150 33.23 18.78 -21.85
CA GLN A 150 33.50 18.73 -23.29
C GLN A 150 34.02 20.07 -23.85
N LYS A 151 33.43 21.21 -23.43
CA LYS A 151 33.91 22.54 -23.85
C LYS A 151 35.33 22.82 -23.35
N ARG A 152 35.67 22.44 -22.11
CA ARG A 152 37.03 22.59 -21.57
C ARG A 152 38.02 21.67 -22.30
N ALA A 153 37.66 20.42 -22.53
CA ALA A 153 38.47 19.47 -23.29
C ALA A 153 38.77 19.98 -24.71
N LYS A 154 37.75 20.47 -25.45
CA LYS A 154 37.93 21.09 -26.77
C LYS A 154 38.86 22.30 -26.74
N LYS A 155 38.75 23.16 -25.72
CA LYS A 155 39.65 24.32 -25.56
C LYS A 155 41.09 23.91 -25.27
N LEU A 156 41.29 22.88 -24.45
CA LEU A 156 42.62 22.33 -24.15
C LEU A 156 43.25 21.70 -25.38
N ALA A 157 42.51 20.88 -26.13
CA ALA A 157 42.98 20.29 -27.38
C ALA A 157 43.44 21.36 -28.38
N LYS A 158 42.64 22.41 -28.60
CA LYS A 158 43.02 23.54 -29.47
C LYS A 158 44.26 24.31 -28.98
N ARG A 159 44.49 24.40 -27.67
CA ARG A 159 45.68 25.04 -27.10
C ARG A 159 46.92 24.19 -27.30
N ALA A 160 46.81 22.88 -27.09
CA ALA A 160 47.88 21.93 -27.31
C ALA A 160 48.30 21.88 -28.79
N GLU A 161 47.32 21.84 -29.70
CA GLU A 161 47.55 21.89 -31.15
C GLU A 161 48.32 23.16 -31.57
N LYS A 162 48.00 24.32 -30.99
CA LYS A 162 48.73 25.58 -31.24
C LYS A 162 50.11 25.67 -30.61
N ALA A 163 50.41 24.84 -29.60
CA ALA A 163 51.67 24.89 -28.86
C ALA A 163 52.71 23.90 -29.39
N LEU A 164 52.35 23.02 -30.33
CA LEU A 164 53.28 22.15 -31.01
C LEU A 164 54.02 22.96 -32.10
N PRO A 165 55.37 23.00 -32.08
CA PRO A 165 56.14 23.62 -33.16
C PRO A 165 56.02 22.78 -34.44
N ASN A 166 56.00 23.47 -35.59
CA ASN A 166 56.07 22.85 -36.92
C ASN A 166 57.42 22.17 -37.15
#